data_AF-A0A967AA11-F1
#
_entry.id   AF-A0A967AA11-F1
#
_cell.length_a   1.000
_cell.length_b   1.000
_cell.length_c   1.000
_cell.angle_alpha   90.00
_cell.angle_beta   90.00
_cell.angle_gamma   90.00
#
_symmetry.space_group_name_H-M   'P 1'
#
loop_
_entity.id
_entity.type
_entity.pdbx_description
1 polymer ?
#
loop_
_entity_poly.entity_id
_entity_poly.type
_entity_poly.pdbx_seq_one_letter_code
_entity_poly.pdbx_strand_id
1 'polypeptide(L)'
;MLKTALRRYFLTGLLVVVPIWGTILILKTLFTALDGILGDAMAELVPDHYIPGLGIVCLVLLIFFVGVFAANFIGRRIVGHWEDWLARLPLVRGIYSTLKSMMDILSFSERGSYRRVVLIQFPKNGHYCFAF
;
A
#
# COMPACT_ATOMS: atom_id res chain seq x y z
N MET A 1 30.23 -0.70 25.00
CA MET A 1 29.67 -1.95 24.44
C MET A 1 28.20 -2.18 24.85
N LEU A 2 27.86 -2.14 26.14
CA LEU A 2 26.47 -2.36 26.61
C LEU A 2 25.43 -1.38 26.02
N LYS A 3 25.78 -0.08 25.91
CA LYS A 3 24.91 0.93 25.27
C LYS A 3 24.60 0.62 23.81
N THR A 4 25.55 0.06 23.08
CA THR A 4 25.38 -0.32 21.66
C THR A 4 24.46 -1.54 21.53
N ALA A 5 24.60 -2.52 22.42
CA ALA A 5 23.73 -3.69 22.45
C ALA A 5 22.28 -3.32 22.80
N LEU A 6 22.07 -2.48 23.82
CA LEU A 6 20.73 -2.01 24.20
C LEU A 6 20.06 -1.22 23.08
N ARG A 7 20.80 -0.29 22.45
CA ARG A 7 20.32 0.47 21.28
C ARG A 7 19.92 -0.47 20.14
N ARG A 8 20.73 -1.50 19.85
CA ARG A 8 20.42 -2.48 18.80
C ARG A 8 19.11 -3.22 19.10
N TYR A 9 18.93 -3.76 20.31
CA TYR A 9 17.68 -4.46 20.66
C TYR A 9 16.45 -3.55 20.62
N PHE A 10 16.58 -2.30 21.09
CA PHE A 10 15.50 -1.32 21.01
C PHE A 10 15.12 -1.00 19.55
N LEU A 11 16.10 -0.72 18.68
CA LEU A 11 15.85 -0.46 17.26
C LEU A 11 15.22 -1.67 16.57
N THR A 12 15.71 -2.88 16.85
CA THR A 12 15.13 -4.11 16.31
C THR A 12 13.68 -4.28 16.77
N GLY A 13 13.38 -4.10 18.05
CA GLY A 13 12.02 -4.19 18.59
C GLY A 13 11.09 -3.15 17.97
N LEU A 14 11.54 -1.90 17.87
CA LEU A 14 10.79 -0.81 17.25
C LEU A 14 10.46 -1.13 15.78
N LEU A 15 11.46 -1.61 15.02
CA LEU A 15 11.30 -1.92 13.59
C LEU A 15 10.28 -3.04 13.33
N VAL A 16 10.13 -3.98 14.27
CA VAL A 16 9.11 -5.05 14.20
C VAL A 16 7.72 -4.54 14.60
N VAL A 17 7.63 -3.69 15.64
CA VAL A 17 6.35 -3.22 16.17
C VAL A 17 5.70 -2.16 15.28
N VAL A 18 6.49 -1.26 14.68
CA VAL A 18 5.99 -0.15 13.83
C VAL A 18 5.01 -0.63 12.73
N PRO A 19 5.31 -1.63 11.89
CA PRO A 19 4.38 -2.06 10.86
C PRO A 19 3.08 -2.67 11.42
N ILE A 20 3.17 -3.44 12.52
CA ILE A 20 2.00 -4.05 13.17
C ILE A 20 1.12 -2.97 13.79
N TRP A 21 1.73 -2.00 14.47
CA TRP A 21 1.00 -0.88 15.04
C TRP A 21 0.34 -0.02 13.96
N GLY A 22 1.04 0.21 12.85
CA GLY A 22 0.54 0.94 11.70
C GLY A 22 -0.72 0.31 11.10
N THR A 23 -0.74 -1.01 10.91
CA THR A 23 -1.93 -1.70 10.37
C THR A 23 -3.12 -1.58 11.31
N ILE A 24 -2.92 -1.75 12.63
CA ILE A 24 -3.98 -1.60 13.64
C ILE A 24 -4.55 -0.17 13.62
N LEU A 25 -3.68 0.85 13.56
CA LEU A 25 -4.09 2.25 13.54
C LEU A 25 -4.93 2.56 12.30
N ILE A 26 -4.48 2.11 11.12
CA ILE A 26 -5.20 2.30 9.85
C ILE A 26 -6.57 1.63 9.92
N LEU A 27 -6.63 0.34 10.31
CA LEU A 27 -7.89 -0.39 10.41
C LEU A 27 -8.85 0.25 11.40
N LYS A 28 -8.38 0.62 12.60
CA LYS A 28 -9.19 1.28 13.61
C LYS A 28 -9.75 2.60 13.10
N THR A 29 -8.92 3.41 12.44
CA THR A 29 -9.34 4.73 11.93
C THR A 29 -10.39 4.59 10.85
N LEU A 30 -10.21 3.66 9.91
CA LEU A 30 -11.21 3.38 8.88
C LEU A 30 -12.51 2.85 9.48
N PHE A 31 -12.41 1.90 10.41
CA PHE A 31 -13.57 1.31 11.08
C PHE A 31 -14.37 2.37 11.84
N THR A 32 -13.72 3.20 12.67
CA THR A 32 -14.39 4.26 13.43
C THR A 32 -14.97 5.35 12.51
N ALA A 33 -14.30 5.69 11.41
CA ALA A 33 -14.84 6.63 10.44
C ALA A 33 -16.10 6.08 9.76
N LEU A 34 -16.09 4.79 9.39
CA LEU A 34 -17.25 4.13 8.80
C LEU A 34 -18.39 3.99 9.79
N ASP A 35 -18.11 3.53 11.02
CA ASP A 35 -19.11 3.41 12.08
C ASP A 35 -19.71 4.77 12.45
N GLY A 36 -18.95 5.87 12.39
CA GLY A 36 -19.51 7.21 12.56
C GLY A 36 -20.50 7.57 11.45
N ILE A 37 -20.09 7.43 10.19
CA ILE A 37 -20.95 7.76 9.04
C ILE A 37 -22.20 6.85 9.00
N LEU A 38 -22.01 5.56 9.22
CA LEU A 38 -23.10 4.58 9.24
C LEU A 38 -23.98 4.74 10.47
N GLY A 39 -23.39 5.00 11.64
CA GLY A 39 -24.12 5.26 12.89
C GLY A 39 -25.04 6.46 12.76
N ASP A 40 -24.54 7.57 12.20
CA ASP A 40 -25.34 8.78 11.95
C ASP A 40 -26.44 8.50 10.92
N ALA A 41 -26.12 7.83 9.80
CA ALA A 41 -27.10 7.48 8.76
C ALA A 41 -28.16 6.46 9.23
N MET A 42 -27.78 5.52 10.10
CA MET A 42 -28.69 4.51 10.66
C MET A 42 -29.56 5.10 11.76
N ALA A 43 -29.04 6.03 12.57
CA ALA A 43 -29.84 6.76 13.56
C ALA A 43 -30.99 7.54 12.91
N GLU A 44 -30.80 8.00 11.67
CA GLU A 44 -31.84 8.70 10.90
C GLU A 44 -32.88 7.74 10.28
N LEU A 45 -32.49 6.50 9.93
CA LEU A 45 -33.37 5.53 9.26
C LEU A 45 -34.07 4.53 10.20
N VAL A 46 -33.40 4.05 11.25
CA VAL A 46 -33.91 3.04 12.19
C VAL A 46 -33.41 3.35 13.60
N PRO A 47 -34.21 3.99 14.46
CA PRO A 47 -33.84 4.22 15.84
C PRO A 47 -33.63 2.87 16.55
N ASP A 48 -32.52 2.72 17.28
CA ASP A 48 -32.21 1.61 18.20
C ASP A 48 -31.85 0.21 17.62
N HIS A 49 -31.59 0.06 16.32
CA HIS A 49 -31.04 -1.21 15.79
C HIS A 49 -29.55 -1.12 15.44
N TYR A 50 -28.69 -1.37 16.44
CA TYR A 50 -27.28 -1.62 16.19
C TYR A 50 -27.09 -3.05 15.67
N ILE A 51 -26.71 -3.18 14.39
CA ILE A 51 -26.41 -4.48 13.80
C ILE A 51 -24.92 -4.81 14.09
N PRO A 52 -24.62 -5.74 15.01
CA PRO A 52 -23.23 -6.09 15.31
C PRO A 52 -22.55 -6.67 14.06
N GLY A 53 -21.37 -6.16 13.72
CA GLY A 53 -20.58 -6.61 12.57
C GLY A 53 -20.83 -5.85 11.26
N LEU A 54 -21.82 -4.93 11.19
CA LEU A 54 -22.07 -4.10 10.01
C LEU A 54 -20.83 -3.28 9.59
N GLY A 55 -20.14 -2.70 10.57
CA GLY A 55 -18.91 -1.93 10.33
C GLY A 55 -17.80 -2.75 9.67
N ILE A 56 -17.67 -4.03 10.04
CA ILE A 56 -16.66 -4.93 9.44
C ILE A 56 -17.03 -5.24 7.99
N VAL A 57 -18.29 -5.58 7.73
CA VAL A 57 -18.77 -5.84 6.36
C VAL A 57 -18.60 -4.61 5.47
N CYS A 58 -18.96 -3.43 5.98
CA CYS A 58 -18.79 -2.18 5.24
C CYS A 58 -17.31 -1.85 5.00
N LEU A 59 -16.43 -2.11 5.97
CA LEU A 59 -14.99 -1.93 5.79
C LEU A 59 -14.44 -2.83 4.67
N VAL A 60 -14.84 -4.10 4.65
CA VAL A 60 -14.46 -5.04 3.58
C VAL A 60 -14.97 -4.56 2.22
N LEU A 61 -16.23 -4.16 2.15
CA LEU A 61 -16.83 -3.63 0.91
C LEU A 61 -16.13 -2.36 0.45
N LEU A 62 -15.82 -1.43 1.36
CA LEU A 62 -15.08 -0.21 1.06
C LEU A 62 -13.72 -0.52 0.44
N ILE A 63 -12.94 -1.40 1.07
CA ILE A 63 -11.61 -1.79 0.58
C ILE A 63 -11.75 -2.43 -0.81
N PHE A 64 -12.76 -3.29 -1.01
CA PHE A 64 -13.03 -3.91 -2.30
C PHE A 64 -13.37 -2.87 -3.38
N PHE A 65 -14.29 -1.94 -3.10
CA PHE A 65 -14.66 -0.89 -4.04
C PHE A 65 -13.50 0.04 -4.38
N VAL A 66 -12.70 0.44 -3.39
CA VAL A 66 -11.48 1.24 -3.62
C VAL A 66 -10.50 0.46 -4.50
N GLY A 67 -10.33 -0.85 -4.27
CA GLY A 67 -9.50 -1.71 -5.09
C GLY A 67 -9.97 -1.79 -6.55
N VAL A 68 -11.26 -2.06 -6.77
CA VAL A 68 -11.87 -2.08 -8.11
C VAL A 68 -11.73 -0.71 -8.78
N PHE A 69 -11.99 0.37 -8.05
CA PHE A 69 -11.84 1.73 -8.56
C PHE A 69 -10.40 2.01 -8.99
N ALA A 70 -9.41 1.72 -8.14
CA ALA A 70 -8.00 1.91 -8.43
C ALA A 70 -7.49 1.04 -9.60
N ALA A 71 -8.07 -0.15 -9.81
CA ALA A 71 -7.75 -1.02 -10.92
C ALA A 71 -8.23 -0.49 -12.28
N ASN A 72 -9.30 0.31 -12.29
CA ASN A 72 -9.86 0.90 -13.51
C ASN A 72 -8.97 2.02 -14.07
N PHE A 73 -9.08 2.27 -15.38
CA PHE A 73 -8.29 3.29 -16.08
C PHE A 73 -8.45 4.70 -15.48
N ILE A 74 -9.68 5.08 -15.15
CA ILE A 74 -10.00 6.37 -14.52
C ILE A 74 -9.38 6.45 -13.13
N GLY A 75 -9.56 5.42 -12.30
CA GLY A 75 -9.01 5.40 -10.95
C GLY A 75 -7.49 5.45 -10.95
N ARG A 76 -6.81 4.74 -11.87
CA ARG A 76 -5.36 4.81 -12.01
C ARG A 76 -4.88 6.24 -12.34
N ARG A 77 -5.61 6.96 -13.20
CA ARG A 77 -5.30 8.38 -13.51
C ARG A 77 -5.48 9.31 -12.32
N ILE A 78 -6.55 9.11 -11.55
CA ILE A 78 -6.85 9.92 -10.36
C ILE A 78 -5.81 9.67 -9.28
N VAL A 79 -5.50 8.39 -9.01
CA VAL A 79 -4.46 8.00 -8.05
C VAL A 79 -3.12 8.62 -8.46
N GLY A 80 -2.73 8.54 -9.74
CA GLY A 80 -1.50 9.17 -10.23
C GLY A 80 -1.45 10.68 -10.01
N HIS A 81 -2.54 11.41 -10.27
CA HIS A 81 -2.60 12.85 -9.97
C HIS A 81 -2.45 13.15 -8.48
N TRP A 82 -3.05 12.32 -7.62
CA TRP A 82 -2.94 12.45 -6.19
C TRP A 82 -1.51 12.19 -5.69
N GLU A 83 -0.85 11.20 -6.28
CA GLU A 83 0.57 10.90 -6.04
C GLU A 83 1.47 12.08 -6.43
N ASP A 84 1.25 12.66 -7.61
CA ASP A 84 1.99 13.84 -8.09
C ASP A 84 1.76 15.08 -7.19
N TRP A 85 0.56 15.22 -6.64
CA TRP A 85 0.25 16.29 -5.70
C TRP A 85 0.97 16.10 -4.36
N LEU A 86 0.91 14.88 -3.80
CA LEU A 86 1.65 14.51 -2.58
C LEU A 86 3.17 14.67 -2.76
N ALA A 87 3.69 14.37 -3.95
CA ALA A 87 5.10 14.50 -4.28
C ALA A 87 5.61 15.96 -4.26
N ARG A 88 4.71 16.94 -4.25
CA ARG A 88 5.07 18.37 -4.12
C ARG A 88 5.18 18.81 -2.66
N LEU A 89 4.66 18.04 -1.71
CA LEU A 89 4.71 18.37 -0.28
C LEU A 89 6.02 17.84 0.34
N PRO A 90 6.98 18.71 0.72
CA PRO A 90 8.32 18.29 1.15
C PRO A 90 8.31 17.41 2.41
N LEU A 91 7.30 17.57 3.28
CA LEU A 91 7.15 16.80 4.51
C LEU A 91 6.63 15.37 4.25
N VAL A 92 5.78 15.17 3.24
CA VAL A 92 5.06 13.92 3.02
C VAL A 92 5.68 13.08 1.90
N ARG A 93 6.31 13.74 0.91
CA ARG A 93 6.89 13.11 -0.28
C ARG A 93 7.80 11.93 0.09
N GLY A 94 8.74 12.10 1.01
CA GLY A 94 9.71 11.07 1.36
C GLY A 94 9.06 9.81 1.92
N ILE A 95 8.14 9.98 2.89
CA ILE A 95 7.40 8.88 3.52
C ILE A 95 6.55 8.16 2.47
N TYR A 96 5.80 8.90 1.66
CA TYR A 96 4.95 8.33 0.63
C TYR A 96 5.75 7.56 -0.42
N SER A 97 6.83 8.13 -0.95
CA SER A 97 7.66 7.48 -1.97
C SER A 97 8.28 6.18 -1.46
N THR A 98 8.79 6.16 -0.22
CA THR A 98 9.38 4.95 0.35
C THR A 98 8.34 3.85 0.52
N LEU A 99 7.17 4.18 1.07
CA LEU A 99 6.07 3.22 1.22
C LEU A 99 5.60 2.70 -0.15
N LYS A 100 5.41 3.61 -1.12
CA LYS A 100 4.98 3.26 -2.48
C LYS A 100 5.97 2.32 -3.14
N SER A 101 7.27 2.61 -3.09
CA SER A 101 8.30 1.73 -3.67
C SER A 101 8.30 0.34 -3.04
N MET A 102 8.13 0.23 -1.73
CA MET A 102 8.01 -1.08 -1.06
C MET A 102 6.78 -1.85 -1.56
N MET A 103 5.63 -1.18 -1.70
CA MET A 103 4.41 -1.79 -2.23
C MET A 103 4.55 -2.19 -3.70
N ASP A 104 5.19 -1.36 -4.53
CA ASP A 104 5.42 -1.66 -5.94
C ASP A 104 6.31 -2.91 -6.10
N ILE A 105 7.31 -3.08 -5.23
CA ILE A 105 8.14 -4.28 -5.17
C ILE A 105 7.32 -5.53 -4.82
N LEU A 106 6.40 -5.42 -3.85
CA LEU A 106 5.52 -6.53 -3.49
C LEU A 106 4.48 -6.83 -4.59
N SER A 107 4.15 -5.83 -5.40
CA SER A 107 3.14 -5.93 -6.48
C SER A 107 3.65 -6.56 -7.77
N PHE A 108 4.93 -6.98 -7.85
CA PHE A 108 5.51 -7.71 -8.98
C PHE A 108 4.90 -9.11 -9.15
N SER A 109 3.61 -9.13 -9.49
CA SER A 109 2.95 -10.23 -10.16
C SER A 109 3.27 -10.13 -11.66
N GLU A 110 4.18 -11.00 -12.09
CA GLU A 110 4.28 -11.57 -13.44
C GLU A 110 4.37 -10.64 -14.67
N ARG A 111 4.94 -9.44 -14.58
CA ARG A 111 5.36 -8.74 -15.82
C ARG A 111 6.70 -9.29 -16.32
N GLY A 112 6.62 -10.48 -16.91
CA GLY A 112 7.63 -11.06 -17.79
C GLY A 112 8.97 -11.33 -17.10
N SER A 113 9.11 -12.50 -16.48
CA SER A 113 10.39 -13.20 -16.61
C SER A 113 10.71 -13.19 -18.10
N TYR A 114 11.79 -12.52 -18.49
CA TYR A 114 12.25 -12.50 -19.88
C TYR A 114 12.47 -13.94 -20.31
N ARG A 115 11.45 -14.54 -20.93
CA ARG A 115 11.45 -15.93 -21.38
C ARG A 115 12.19 -16.10 -22.71
N ARG A 116 12.75 -15.02 -23.25
CA ARG A 116 13.41 -15.03 -24.55
C ARG A 116 14.81 -14.45 -24.42
N VAL A 117 15.79 -15.36 -24.40
CA VAL A 117 17.19 -15.01 -24.57
C VAL A 117 17.40 -14.58 -26.03
N VAL A 118 18.02 -13.43 -26.24
CA VAL A 118 18.42 -12.96 -27.57
C VAL A 118 19.95 -12.95 -27.68
N LEU A 119 20.48 -13.29 -28.85
CA LEU A 119 21.90 -13.15 -29.16
C LEU A 119 22.15 -11.73 -29.67
N ILE A 120 23.02 -10.98 -29.01
CA ILE A 120 23.44 -9.65 -29.46
C ILE A 120 24.90 -9.72 -29.87
N GLN A 121 25.25 -9.11 -31.00
CA GLN A 121 26.63 -9.06 -31.49
C GLN A 121 27.49 -8.23 -30.52
N PHE A 122 28.53 -8.86 -29.97
CA PHE A 122 29.54 -8.22 -29.13
C PHE A 122 30.53 -7.46 -30.04
N PRO A 123 31.26 -6.42 -29.58
CA PRO A 123 31.88 -5.38 -30.42
C PRO A 123 32.79 -5.80 -31.58
N LYS A 124 33.14 -7.09 -31.69
CA LYS A 124 33.85 -7.66 -32.84
C LYS A 124 32.94 -8.62 -33.60
N ASN A 125 32.96 -8.50 -34.93
CA ASN A 125 32.26 -9.40 -35.84
C ASN A 125 32.55 -10.86 -35.51
N GLY A 126 31.51 -11.68 -35.43
CA GLY A 126 31.60 -13.11 -35.10
C GLY A 126 31.49 -13.46 -33.62
N HIS A 127 31.46 -12.47 -32.71
CA HIS A 127 31.23 -12.71 -31.29
C HIS A 127 29.80 -12.31 -30.89
N TYR A 128 29.14 -13.12 -30.08
CA TYR A 128 27.79 -12.87 -29.60
C TYR A 128 27.70 -13.09 -28.09
N CYS A 129 26.83 -12.32 -27.44
CA CYS A 129 26.51 -12.46 -26.03
C CYS A 129 25.03 -12.75 -25.85
N PHE A 130 24.71 -13.53 -24.82
CA PHE A 130 23.33 -13.74 -24.38
C PHE A 130 22.84 -12.49 -23.64
N ALA A 131 21.70 -11.96 -24.06
CA ALA A 131 20.93 -10.97 -23.32
C ALA A 131 19.59 -11.58 -22.91
N PHE A 132 19.16 -11.25 -21.69
CA PHE A 132 17.91 -11.69 -21.10
C PHE A 132 16.93 -10.52 -21.11
#